data_AF-A0A9D6LZ14-F1
#
_entry.id   AF-A0A9D6LZ14-F1
#
_cell.length_a   1.000
_cell.length_b   1.000
_cell.length_c   1.000
_cell.angle_alpha   90.00
_cell.angle_beta   90.00
_cell.angle_gamma   90.00
#
_symmetry.space_group_name_H-M   'P 1'
#
loop_
_entity.id
_entity.type
_entity.pdbx_description
1 polymer ?
#
loop_
_entity_poly.entity_id
_entity_poly.type
_entity_poly.pdbx_seq_one_letter_code
_entity_poly.pdbx_strand_id
1 'polypeptide(L)' 'ARAFALSMLNITVNPDAALYRKAKELNFGRPVTNEIYGVIVSGARYVVQGFDKGVLYVKEGDWGNVQQTPWLG' A
#
# COMPACT_ATOMS: atom_id res chain seq x y z
N ALA A 1 4.86 -18.99 11.76
CA ALA A 1 3.62 -19.03 10.97
C ALA A 1 3.27 -17.71 10.27
N ARG A 2 3.35 -16.54 10.92
CA ARG A 2 2.83 -15.25 10.39
C ARG A 2 3.64 -14.59 9.25
N ALA A 3 4.96 -14.73 9.22
CA ALA A 3 5.80 -14.26 8.09
C ALA A 3 5.76 -15.21 6.88
N PHE A 4 5.33 -16.46 7.08
CA PHE A 4 5.29 -17.48 6.03
C PHE A 4 4.19 -17.21 4.98
N ALA A 5 3.04 -16.64 5.36
CA ALA A 5 1.96 -16.37 4.41
C ALA A 5 2.32 -15.29 3.37
N LEU A 6 3.04 -14.23 3.77
CA LEU A 6 3.56 -13.19 2.86
C LEU A 6 4.67 -13.74 1.94
N SER A 7 5.52 -14.63 2.48
CA SER A 7 6.59 -15.29 1.73
C SER A 7 6.06 -16.23 0.64
N MET A 8 4.90 -16.86 0.82
CA MET A 8 4.27 -17.70 -0.22
C MET A 8 3.66 -16.89 -1.37
N LEU A 9 3.39 -15.59 -1.16
CA LEU A 9 2.84 -14.67 -2.16
C LEU A 9 3.91 -13.77 -2.81
N ASN A 10 5.19 -13.94 -2.43
CA ASN A 10 6.30 -13.10 -2.87
C ASN A 10 6.03 -11.59 -2.66
N ILE A 11 5.42 -11.24 -1.51
CA ILE A 11 5.14 -9.85 -1.15
C ILE A 11 6.38 -9.24 -0.48
N THR A 12 7.04 -8.33 -1.20
CA THR A 12 8.18 -7.57 -0.68
C THR A 12 7.66 -6.38 0.12
N VAL A 13 7.99 -6.35 1.41
CA VAL A 13 7.65 -5.22 2.29
C VAL A 13 8.82 -4.24 2.29
N ASN A 14 8.58 -3.03 1.78
CA ASN A 14 9.49 -1.91 1.93
C ASN A 14 9.09 -1.08 3.16
N PRO A 15 9.83 -1.15 4.29
CA PRO A 15 9.44 -0.47 5.52
C PRO A 15 9.53 1.06 5.44
N ASP A 16 10.29 1.59 4.48
CA ASP A 16 10.48 3.03 4.23
C ASP A 16 9.43 3.60 3.26
N ALA A 17 8.66 2.75 2.59
CA ALA A 17 7.59 3.18 1.70
C ALA A 17 6.57 4.05 2.43
N ALA A 18 6.09 5.10 1.76
CA ALA A 18 5.09 6.02 2.31
C ALA A 18 3.80 5.27 2.70
N LEU A 19 3.35 4.33 1.85
CA LEU A 19 2.16 3.53 2.10
C LEU A 19 2.31 2.64 3.33
N TYR A 20 3.46 1.98 3.50
CA TYR A 20 3.71 1.11 4.65
C TYR A 20 3.80 1.89 5.97
N ARG A 21 4.44 3.07 5.97
CA ARG A 21 4.45 3.96 7.13
C ARG A 21 3.05 4.42 7.49
N LYS A 22 2.26 4.85 6.50
CA LYS A 22 0.88 5.28 6.74
C LYS A 22 -0.01 4.16 7.24
N ALA A 23 0.14 2.95 6.70
CA ALA A 23 -0.59 1.78 7.18
C ALA A 23 -0.32 1.48 8.67
N LYS A 24 0.92 1.65 9.13
CA LYS A 24 1.26 1.51 10.56
C LYS A 24 0.60 2.58 11.41
N GLU A 25 0.67 3.86 11.01
CA GLU A 25 0.04 4.98 11.73
C GLU A 25 -1.46 4.79 11.91
N LEU A 26 -2.15 4.31 10.87
CA LEU A 26 -3.60 4.13 10.85
C LEU A 26 -4.06 2.78 11.41
N ASN A 27 -3.12 1.91 11.83
CA ASN A 27 -3.40 0.51 12.14
C ASN A 27 -4.20 -0.17 11.01
N PHE A 28 -3.82 0.09 9.75
CA PHE A 28 -4.54 -0.29 8.52
C PHE A 28 -4.38 -1.78 8.13
N GLY A 29 -3.62 -2.51 8.95
CA GLY A 29 -3.34 -3.93 8.77
C GLY A 29 -2.06 -4.18 7.98
N ARG A 30 -1.86 -5.43 7.58
CA ARG A 30 -0.70 -5.92 6.85
C ARG A 30 -0.89 -5.70 5.35
N PRO A 31 0.18 -5.54 4.57
CA PRO A 31 0.09 -5.56 3.13
C PRO A 31 -0.39 -6.93 2.64
N VAL A 32 -1.30 -6.95 1.67
CA VAL A 32 -1.81 -8.17 1.03
C VAL A 32 -1.44 -8.25 -0.46
N THR A 33 -0.80 -7.19 -0.99
CA THR A 33 -0.22 -7.15 -2.33
C THR A 33 1.20 -6.58 -2.28
N ASN A 34 1.96 -6.78 -3.36
CA ASN A 34 3.13 -5.94 -3.65
C ASN A 34 2.70 -4.49 -3.92
N GLU A 35 3.65 -3.57 -3.79
CA GLU A 35 3.49 -2.21 -4.29
C GLU A 35 3.42 -2.23 -5.82
N ILE A 36 2.42 -1.54 -6.38
CA ILE A 36 2.23 -1.37 -7.82
C ILE A 36 2.59 0.08 -8.15
N TYR A 37 3.62 0.26 -8.97
CA TYR A 37 4.14 1.57 -9.38
C TYR A 37 3.60 1.98 -10.76
N GLY A 38 3.64 3.28 -11.08
CA GLY A 38 3.29 3.79 -12.40
C GLY A 38 1.81 3.66 -12.79
N VAL A 39 0.90 3.51 -11.82
CA VAL A 39 -0.55 3.47 -12.09
C VAL A 39 -0.99 4.85 -12.58
N ILE A 40 -1.54 4.95 -13.80
CA ILE A 40 -1.98 6.22 -14.38
C ILE A 40 -3.47 6.43 -14.09
N VAL A 41 -3.80 7.53 -13.39
CA VAL A 41 -5.17 7.97 -13.16
C VAL A 41 -5.27 9.45 -13.52
N SER A 42 -6.14 9.79 -14.48
CA SER A 42 -6.34 11.17 -14.95
C SER A 42 -5.04 11.92 -15.30
N GLY A 43 -4.07 11.21 -15.89
CA GLY A 43 -2.78 11.77 -16.30
C GLY A 43 -1.72 11.90 -15.18
N ALA A 44 -2.04 11.51 -13.95
CA ALA A 44 -1.09 11.46 -12.84
C ALA A 44 -0.64 10.02 -12.55
N ARG A 45 0.63 9.87 -12.16
CA ARG A 45 1.24 8.58 -11.76
C ARG A 45 1.05 8.33 -10.27
N TYR A 46 0.68 7.11 -9.90
CA TYR A 46 0.43 6.69 -8.53
C TYR A 46 1.18 5.40 -8.19
N VAL A 47 1.50 5.28 -6.90
CA VAL A 47 1.88 4.02 -6.25
C VAL A 47 0.71 3.54 -5.41
N VAL A 48 0.41 2.24 -5.50
CA VAL A 48 -0.77 1.63 -4.89
C VAL A 48 -0.38 0.34 -4.17
N GLN A 49 -0.95 0.08 -3.00
CA GLN A 49 -0.79 -1.19 -2.28
C GLN A 49 -2.06 -1.57 -1.51
N GLY A 50 -2.47 -2.83 -1.60
CA GLY A 50 -3.54 -3.39 -0.80
C GLY A 50 -3.07 -3.79 0.61
N PHE A 51 -3.91 -3.55 1.60
CA PHE A 51 -3.74 -3.90 3.01
C PHE A 51 -4.98 -4.63 3.55
N ASP A 52 -4.93 -5.21 4.75
CA ASP A 52 -6.08 -5.95 5.31
C ASP A 52 -7.39 -5.13 5.33
N LYS A 53 -7.33 -3.80 5.56
CA LYS A 53 -8.53 -2.95 5.67
C LYS A 53 -8.94 -2.21 4.39
N GLY A 54 -8.08 -2.18 3.36
CA GLY A 54 -8.38 -1.46 2.12
C GLY A 54 -7.15 -1.28 1.25
N VAL A 55 -7.21 -0.32 0.35
CA VAL A 55 -6.09 0.12 -0.49
C VAL A 55 -5.57 1.45 0.02
N LEU A 56 -4.25 1.57 0.13
CA LEU A 56 -3.57 2.86 0.26
C LEU A 56 -2.92 3.21 -1.08
N TYR A 57 -2.98 4.48 -1.45
CA TYR A 57 -2.37 4.97 -2.68
C TYR A 57 -1.85 6.39 -2.51
N VAL A 58 -0.84 6.75 -3.30
CA VAL A 58 -0.20 8.05 -3.25
C VAL A 58 0.32 8.44 -4.63
N LYS A 59 0.23 9.72 -4.95
CA LYS A 59 0.76 10.24 -6.21
C LYS A 59 2.29 10.23 -6.16
N GLU A 60 2.94 9.76 -7.22
CA GLU A 60 4.41 9.77 -7.31
C GLU A 60 4.92 11.21 -7.15
N GLY A 61 5.84 11.42 -6.20
CA GLY A 61 6.37 12.73 -5.84
C GLY A 61 5.61 13.48 -4.74
N ASP A 62 4.39 13.05 -4.38
CA ASP A 62 3.58 13.65 -3.29
C ASP A 62 3.45 12.68 -2.10
N TRP A 63 4.59 12.16 -1.64
CA TRP A 63 4.66 11.06 -0.65
C TRP A 63 4.06 11.38 0.72
N GLY A 64 3.83 12.66 1.04
CA GLY A 64 3.20 13.10 2.28
C GLY A 64 1.66 13.00 2.26
N ASN A 65 1.06 12.79 1.09
CA ASN A 65 -0.38 12.89 0.88
C ASN A 65 -1.02 11.54 0.56
N VAL A 66 -0.74 10.54 1.38
CA VAL A 66 -1.28 9.18 1.22
C VAL A 66 -2.80 9.18 1.42
N GLN A 67 -3.50 8.63 0.43
CA GLN A 67 -4.94 8.46 0.42
C GLN A 67 -5.30 7.00 0.76
N GLN A 68 -6.54 6.79 1.22
CA GLN A 68 -7.05 5.47 1.58
C GLN A 68 -8.43 5.24 0.98
N THR A 69 -8.72 3.99 0.62
CA THR A 69 -10.08 3.53 0.33
C THR A 69 -10.31 2.17 0.99
N PRO A 70 -11.30 2.02 1.90
CA PRO A 70 -11.56 0.74 2.55
C PRO A 70 -12.13 -0.30 1.56
N TRP A 71 -11.96 -1.59 1.83
CA TRP A 71 -12.53 -2.65 0.97
C TRP A 71 -14.06 -2.64 0.96
N LEU A 72 -14.65 -2.31 2.11
CA LEU A 72 -16.08 -2.17 2.32
C LEU A 72 -16.31 -0.72 2.73
N GLY A 73 -16.98 0.03 1.87
CA GLY A 73 -17.45 1.39 2.15
C GLY A 73 -18.75 1.40 2.93
#